data_AF-A0AA96Z8Z9-F1
#
_entry.id   AF-A0AA96Z8Z9-F1
#
_cell.length_a   1.000
_cell.length_b   1.000
_cell.length_c   1.000
_cell.angle_alpha   90.00
_cell.angle_beta   90.00
_cell.angle_gamma   90.00
#
_symmetry.space_group_name_H-M   'P 1'
#
loop_
_entity.id
_entity.type
_entity.pdbx_description
1 polymer ?
#
loop_
_entity_poly.entity_id
_entity_poly.type
_entity_poly.pdbx_seq_one_letter_code
_entity_poly.pdbx_strand_id
1 'polypeptide(L)'
;MATKYRSLLFKCDLLAANNTALKSYSIDIEFLDIKNRKWEKLVMGIETKKGLLSHAYEIPVRLAKEEVITRLVRDCMSEGSLPMFRIAKSNEKETLILSEAPSILFDEENLEIVIDFNKLWLLDDSLITKRGASTIIASPIYLHHFQKEFFKLQEENKSLTSLTKLQEVNVKKINEKFDSQLKELKMHLDEHEETEALLKQSLENSLNEITNLKEQLNDSSKDDNSEEFNQLIKKLEDKTSEVEQLLVKLNNQDEQVSILQERLEILKSSSIINDELTVRITELEKSVTEYEEKTTILKQYLEEKNQEINLLKDALSKLNNDSIEINKLKEFLLEKTNEVKNLQQTKNKLEQENKAIIFEVEKTKNALQTQQNSIDDLVEKVKTSQQIVSEKNSEIVALAQNTSVKESEITKLQTKVTEIQSFVDAENPNKLDAKKVYSSIINDIAVADAEMDTSRFKMANISLNLKATIEKGPEGTLFGLVDFESAKDINAAAISNISIDVVPNTTSVKYQNNVPNIIGLTETAARKIITNYGLKLDVIYQPTDNPNFIEGQAIKQIPGAESELIQGQEVIVIFAKPLKN
;
A
#
# COMPACT_ATOMS: atom_id res chain seq x y z
N MET A 1 -18.02 10.77 67.79
CA MET A 1 -18.91 10.22 66.73
C MET A 1 -18.95 8.71 66.90
N ALA A 2 -20.08 8.05 66.64
CA ALA A 2 -20.11 6.58 66.69
C ALA A 2 -19.41 6.04 65.44
N THR A 3 -18.43 5.15 65.60
CA THR A 3 -17.77 4.48 64.47
C THR A 3 -18.78 3.59 63.75
N LYS A 4 -18.84 3.67 62.41
CA LYS A 4 -19.72 2.83 61.55
C LYS A 4 -19.43 1.35 61.76
N TYR A 5 -18.14 0.99 61.85
CA TYR A 5 -17.66 -0.36 62.11
C TYR A 5 -17.38 -0.53 63.60
N ARG A 6 -17.88 -1.62 64.19
CA ARG A 6 -17.78 -1.91 65.64
C ARG A 6 -17.14 -3.26 65.96
N SER A 7 -16.88 -4.08 64.95
CA SER A 7 -16.14 -5.33 65.10
C SER A 7 -14.87 -5.27 64.25
N LEU A 8 -13.80 -5.85 64.78
CA LEU A 8 -12.54 -6.11 64.07
C LEU A 8 -12.33 -7.62 64.03
N LEU A 9 -12.23 -8.21 62.84
CA LEU A 9 -11.97 -9.63 62.66
C LEU A 9 -10.54 -9.87 62.21
N PHE A 10 -9.74 -10.43 63.10
CA PHE A 10 -8.35 -10.76 62.86
C PHE A 10 -8.21 -12.19 62.32
N LYS A 11 -7.57 -12.33 61.16
CA LYS A 11 -7.34 -13.61 60.47
C LYS A 11 -5.86 -13.83 60.19
N CYS A 12 -5.42 -15.08 60.29
CA CYS A 12 -4.08 -15.50 59.88
C CYS A 12 -4.01 -17.02 59.76
N ASP A 13 -3.24 -17.52 58.79
CA ASP A 13 -2.89 -18.93 58.63
C ASP A 13 -1.43 -19.16 59.05
N LEU A 14 -1.19 -19.78 60.20
CA LEU A 14 0.15 -20.14 60.67
C LEU A 14 0.55 -21.56 60.25
N LEU A 15 1.66 -21.63 59.52
CA LEU A 15 2.23 -22.85 58.95
C LEU A 15 3.65 -23.08 59.49
N ALA A 16 4.05 -24.34 59.64
CA ALA A 16 5.44 -24.72 59.84
C ALA A 16 6.22 -24.64 58.52
N ALA A 17 7.55 -24.63 58.60
CA ALA A 17 8.44 -24.59 57.43
C ALA A 17 8.19 -25.70 56.40
N ASN A 18 7.67 -26.86 56.82
CA ASN A 18 7.29 -27.98 55.94
C ASN A 18 5.87 -27.86 55.35
N ASN A 19 5.27 -26.66 55.41
CA ASN A 19 3.94 -26.35 54.92
C ASN A 19 2.80 -27.11 55.61
N THR A 20 3.04 -27.64 56.82
CA THR A 20 1.99 -28.24 57.66
C THR A 20 1.43 -27.21 58.63
N ALA A 21 0.13 -27.29 58.92
CA ALA A 21 -0.51 -26.38 59.85
C ALA A 21 -0.02 -26.60 61.29
N LEU A 22 0.29 -25.51 62.00
CA LEU A 22 0.72 -25.61 63.40
C LEU A 22 -0.42 -26.12 64.28
N LYS A 23 -0.14 -27.06 65.20
CA LYS A 23 -1.18 -27.66 66.05
C LYS A 23 -1.83 -26.62 66.97
N SER A 24 -1.02 -25.82 67.65
CA SER A 24 -1.42 -24.66 68.45
C SER A 24 -0.26 -23.67 68.52
N TYR A 25 -0.59 -22.37 68.49
CA TYR A 25 0.37 -21.28 68.63
C TYR A 25 -0.35 -20.10 69.29
N SER A 26 0.30 -19.46 70.26
CA SER A 26 -0.26 -18.35 71.02
C SER A 26 0.18 -17.02 70.42
N ILE A 27 -0.77 -16.13 70.16
CA ILE A 27 -0.58 -14.85 69.47
C ILE A 27 -1.18 -13.71 70.30
N ASP A 28 -0.44 -12.61 70.37
CA ASP A 28 -0.91 -11.31 70.84
C ASP A 28 -1.23 -10.42 69.63
N ILE A 29 -2.27 -9.60 69.75
CA ILE A 29 -2.60 -8.53 68.81
C ILE A 29 -2.19 -7.21 69.45
N GLU A 30 -1.35 -6.46 68.75
CA GLU A 30 -0.87 -5.15 69.19
C GLU A 30 -1.38 -4.03 68.28
N PHE A 31 -1.67 -2.89 68.87
CA PHE A 31 -2.11 -1.66 68.22
C PHE A 31 -1.03 -0.59 68.37
N LEU A 32 -0.79 0.19 67.30
CA LEU A 32 0.17 1.29 67.33
C LEU A 32 -0.46 2.54 67.95
N ASP A 33 -0.04 2.90 69.16
CA ASP A 33 -0.31 4.22 69.73
C ASP A 33 0.60 5.24 69.06
N ILE A 34 0.05 5.95 68.06
CA ILE A 34 0.76 6.96 67.27
C ILE A 34 1.25 8.12 68.17
N LYS A 35 0.50 8.48 69.22
CA LYS A 35 0.83 9.62 70.09
C LYS A 35 2.08 9.31 70.92
N ASN A 36 2.16 8.10 71.46
CA ASN A 36 3.29 7.65 72.26
C ASN A 36 4.36 6.89 71.47
N ARG A 37 4.16 6.70 70.15
CA ARG A 37 5.03 5.96 69.23
C ARG A 37 5.40 4.57 69.75
N LYS A 38 4.42 3.87 70.34
CA LYS A 38 4.62 2.57 70.98
C LYS A 38 3.53 1.59 70.58
N TRP A 39 3.90 0.32 70.48
CA TRP A 39 2.96 -0.78 70.29
C TRP A 39 2.40 -1.19 71.65
N GLU A 40 1.07 -1.15 71.77
CA GLU A 40 0.35 -1.52 72.97
C GLU A 40 -0.50 -2.78 72.70
N LYS A 41 -0.59 -3.66 73.69
CA LYS A 41 -1.31 -4.93 73.54
C LYS A 41 -2.82 -4.71 73.60
N LEU A 42 -3.51 -5.06 72.51
CA LEU A 42 -4.97 -4.99 72.43
C LEU A 42 -5.60 -6.30 72.93
N VAL A 43 -5.08 -7.44 72.47
CA VAL A 43 -5.52 -8.77 72.89
C VAL A 43 -4.30 -9.63 73.13
N MET A 44 -4.32 -10.42 74.20
CA MET A 44 -3.20 -11.30 74.56
C MET A 44 -3.60 -12.77 74.54
N GLY A 45 -2.67 -13.63 74.13
CA GLY A 45 -2.76 -15.07 74.34
C GLY A 45 -3.81 -15.79 73.52
N ILE A 46 -4.09 -15.34 72.29
CA ILE A 46 -5.05 -16.00 71.40
C ILE A 46 -4.43 -17.28 70.85
N GLU A 47 -5.07 -18.42 71.09
CA GLU A 47 -4.60 -19.69 70.54
C GLU A 47 -5.18 -19.96 69.15
N THR A 48 -4.31 -20.27 68.19
CA THR A 48 -4.71 -20.73 66.86
C THR A 48 -5.21 -22.18 66.88
N LYS A 49 -6.25 -22.49 66.10
CA LYS A 49 -6.75 -23.86 65.93
C LYS A 49 -6.29 -24.42 64.59
N LYS A 50 -5.44 -25.46 64.59
CA LYS A 50 -4.85 -26.02 63.36
C LYS A 50 -4.21 -24.93 62.49
N GLY A 51 -3.44 -24.04 63.10
CA GLY A 51 -2.74 -22.94 62.43
C GLY A 51 -3.63 -21.75 62.11
N LEU A 52 -4.96 -21.90 62.09
CA LEU A 52 -5.88 -20.81 61.76
C LEU A 52 -6.16 -19.93 62.99
N LEU A 53 -5.90 -18.64 62.84
CA LEU A 53 -6.38 -17.55 63.69
C LEU A 53 -7.65 -16.97 63.06
N SER A 54 -8.72 -16.92 63.86
CA SER A 54 -9.95 -16.21 63.52
C SER A 54 -10.51 -15.63 64.81
N HIS A 55 -10.19 -14.37 65.10
CA HIS A 55 -10.55 -13.70 66.35
C HIS A 55 -11.34 -12.43 66.08
N ALA A 56 -12.59 -12.40 66.51
CA ALA A 56 -13.43 -11.21 66.47
C ALA A 56 -13.23 -10.39 67.76
N TYR A 57 -12.97 -9.11 67.60
CA TYR A 57 -12.82 -8.13 68.67
C TYR A 57 -13.90 -7.06 68.54
N GLU A 58 -14.86 -7.08 69.45
CA GLU A 58 -15.92 -6.07 69.50
C GLU A 58 -15.45 -4.83 70.27
N ILE A 59 -15.70 -3.65 69.70
CA ILE A 59 -15.42 -2.36 70.35
C ILE A 59 -16.67 -1.94 71.14
N PRO A 60 -16.63 -1.96 72.49
CA PRO A 60 -17.79 -1.66 73.33
C PRO A 60 -18.28 -0.22 73.17
N VAL A 61 -19.60 -0.03 73.24
CA VAL A 61 -20.21 1.31 73.24
C VAL A 61 -19.86 2.10 74.50
N ARG A 62 -19.75 1.41 75.63
CA ARG A 62 -19.35 1.97 76.93
C ARG A 62 -18.03 1.34 77.35
N LEU A 63 -16.99 2.18 77.49
CA LEU A 63 -15.66 1.75 77.92
C LEU A 63 -15.44 2.13 79.39
N ALA A 64 -14.88 1.19 80.16
CA ALA A 64 -14.45 1.46 81.52
C ALA A 64 -13.26 2.45 81.53
N LYS A 65 -12.89 3.03 82.68
CA LYS A 65 -11.76 3.98 82.77
C LYS A 65 -10.42 3.29 82.48
N GLU A 66 -10.36 1.99 82.73
CA GLU A 66 -9.21 1.13 82.67
C GLU A 66 -8.92 0.60 81.24
N GLU A 67 -9.91 0.63 80.33
CA GLU A 67 -9.79 0.17 78.94
C GLU A 67 -9.16 1.24 78.04
N VAL A 68 -7.95 1.65 78.40
CA VAL A 68 -7.23 2.76 77.74
C VAL A 68 -6.93 2.42 76.27
N ILE A 69 -6.49 1.20 75.97
CA ILE A 69 -6.09 0.79 74.61
C ILE A 69 -7.30 0.70 73.67
N THR A 70 -8.39 0.06 74.10
CA THR A 70 -9.64 0.00 73.32
C THR A 70 -10.20 1.39 73.03
N ARG A 71 -10.03 2.33 73.96
CA ARG A 71 -10.41 3.73 73.76
C ARG A 71 -9.56 4.40 72.69
N LEU A 72 -8.24 4.20 72.71
CA LEU A 72 -7.36 4.73 71.67
C LEU A 72 -7.70 4.18 70.27
N VAL A 73 -7.99 2.88 70.16
CA VAL A 73 -8.45 2.26 68.90
C VAL A 73 -9.74 2.90 68.41
N ARG A 74 -10.74 3.04 69.29
CA ARG A 74 -12.03 3.64 68.96
C ARG A 74 -11.90 5.11 68.57
N ASP A 75 -11.09 5.87 69.28
CA ASP A 75 -10.88 7.30 69.02
C ASP A 75 -10.16 7.48 67.67
N CYS A 76 -9.14 6.67 67.37
CA CYS A 76 -8.48 6.61 66.06
C CYS A 76 -9.48 6.37 64.91
N MET A 77 -10.37 5.38 65.07
CA MET A 77 -11.42 5.09 64.09
C MET A 77 -12.48 6.20 64.00
N SER A 78 -12.78 6.88 65.12
CA SER A 78 -13.77 7.97 65.17
C SER A 78 -13.27 9.23 64.48
N GLU A 79 -11.95 9.43 64.45
CA GLU A 79 -11.26 10.52 63.74
C GLU A 79 -11.11 10.24 62.23
N GLY A 80 -11.62 9.11 61.74
CA GLY A 80 -11.55 8.71 60.33
C GLY A 80 -10.21 8.11 59.91
N SER A 81 -9.32 7.82 60.87
CA SER A 81 -8.06 7.12 60.64
C SER A 81 -8.24 5.60 60.79
N LEU A 82 -7.41 4.84 60.09
CA LEU A 82 -7.39 3.38 60.19
C LEU A 82 -6.33 2.95 61.21
N PRO A 83 -6.71 2.26 62.31
CA PRO A 83 -5.76 1.70 63.25
C PRO A 83 -4.75 0.77 62.59
N MET A 84 -3.48 0.89 62.98
CA MET A 84 -2.44 -0.05 62.57
C MET A 84 -2.33 -1.18 63.60
N PHE A 85 -2.37 -2.42 63.10
CA PHE A 85 -2.27 -3.62 63.91
C PHE A 85 -1.12 -4.50 63.47
N ARG A 86 -0.55 -5.22 64.43
CA ARG A 86 0.41 -6.30 64.17
C ARG A 86 0.09 -7.50 65.04
N ILE A 87 0.58 -8.65 64.62
CA ILE A 87 0.57 -9.86 65.44
C ILE A 87 1.97 -10.17 65.94
N ALA A 88 2.05 -10.51 67.21
CA ALA A 88 3.29 -10.79 67.91
C ALA A 88 3.14 -12.01 68.81
N LYS A 89 4.26 -12.61 69.20
CA LYS A 89 4.32 -13.57 70.29
C LYS A 89 5.16 -12.97 71.39
N SER A 90 4.54 -12.67 72.52
CA SER A 90 5.27 -12.18 73.67
C SER A 90 5.58 -13.29 74.66
N ASN A 91 6.84 -13.39 75.07
CA ASN A 91 7.25 -14.16 76.25
C ASN A 91 7.75 -13.18 77.34
N GLU A 92 8.03 -13.67 78.56
CA GLU A 92 8.45 -12.83 79.71
C GLU A 92 9.72 -11.98 79.49
N LYS A 93 10.52 -12.26 78.44
CA LYS A 93 11.81 -11.59 78.17
C LYS A 93 11.89 -10.83 76.85
N GLU A 94 11.17 -11.27 75.81
CA GLU A 94 11.25 -10.69 74.45
C GLU A 94 9.89 -10.84 73.74
N THR A 95 9.52 -9.84 72.94
CA THR A 95 8.36 -9.88 72.03
C THR A 95 8.85 -10.15 70.62
N LEU A 96 8.46 -11.30 70.04
CA LEU A 96 8.74 -11.65 68.66
C LEU A 96 7.62 -11.13 67.76
N ILE A 97 7.95 -10.26 66.82
CA ILE A 97 6.99 -9.73 65.83
C ILE A 97 6.81 -10.79 64.74
N LEU A 98 5.55 -11.19 64.49
CA LEU A 98 5.23 -12.21 63.48
C LEU A 98 4.85 -11.58 62.14
N SER A 99 4.06 -10.51 62.15
CA SER A 99 3.70 -9.74 60.94
C SER A 99 3.14 -8.36 61.29
N GLU A 100 3.51 -7.35 60.51
CA GLU A 100 3.06 -5.94 60.63
C GLU A 100 2.27 -5.45 59.41
N ALA A 101 2.05 -6.31 58.40
CA ALA A 101 1.46 -5.92 57.12
C ALA A 101 0.15 -6.68 56.82
N PRO A 102 -0.96 -6.34 57.49
CA PRO A 102 -2.25 -6.96 57.21
C PRO A 102 -2.87 -6.40 55.92
N SER A 103 -3.67 -7.23 55.27
CA SER A 103 -4.65 -6.80 54.27
C SER A 103 -5.93 -6.40 55.00
N ILE A 104 -6.49 -5.24 54.66
CA ILE A 104 -7.67 -4.71 55.34
C ILE A 104 -8.85 -4.68 54.38
N LEU A 105 -9.96 -5.29 54.78
CA LEU A 105 -11.20 -5.36 54.01
C LEU A 105 -12.36 -4.85 54.87
N PHE A 106 -13.22 -4.02 54.30
CA PHE A 106 -14.42 -3.51 54.97
C PHE A 106 -15.61 -4.36 54.58
N ASP A 107 -16.18 -5.07 55.55
CA ASP A 107 -17.42 -5.81 55.37
C ASP A 107 -18.59 -4.89 55.74
N GLU A 108 -19.26 -4.34 54.72
CA GLU A 108 -20.38 -3.43 54.91
C GLU A 108 -21.67 -4.14 55.37
N GLU A 109 -21.81 -5.44 55.09
CA GLU A 109 -22.99 -6.22 55.47
C GLU A 109 -22.95 -6.55 56.97
N ASN A 110 -21.79 -6.97 57.46
CA ASN A 110 -21.60 -7.34 58.87
C ASN A 110 -21.10 -6.16 59.74
N LEU A 111 -20.87 -4.98 59.15
CA LEU A 111 -20.33 -3.79 59.83
C LEU A 111 -19.01 -4.08 60.57
N GLU A 112 -18.15 -4.86 59.92
CA GLU A 112 -16.89 -5.38 60.46
C GLU A 112 -15.70 -4.97 59.58
N ILE A 113 -14.54 -4.75 60.21
CA ILE A 113 -13.27 -4.59 59.50
C ILE A 113 -12.49 -5.89 59.61
N VAL A 114 -12.26 -6.56 58.49
CA VAL A 114 -11.45 -7.77 58.41
C VAL A 114 -10.00 -7.38 58.23
N ILE A 115 -9.15 -7.86 59.15
CA ILE A 115 -7.71 -7.62 59.21
C ILE A 115 -7.03 -8.97 59.01
N ASP A 116 -6.58 -9.24 57.78
CA ASP A 116 -6.03 -10.52 57.37
C ASP A 116 -4.50 -10.45 57.21
N PHE A 117 -3.77 -11.16 58.06
CA PHE A 117 -2.32 -11.28 57.99
C PHE A 117 -1.84 -12.36 57.00
N ASN A 118 -2.76 -12.97 56.25
CA ASN A 118 -2.51 -14.01 55.27
C ASN A 118 -1.80 -15.23 55.88
N LYS A 119 -1.09 -16.00 55.04
CA LYS A 119 -0.30 -17.16 55.43
C LYS A 119 1.07 -16.75 55.92
N LEU A 120 1.44 -17.19 57.12
CA LEU A 120 2.77 -16.98 57.71
C LEU A 120 3.43 -18.32 57.99
N TRP A 121 4.69 -18.46 57.58
CA TRP A 121 5.50 -19.63 57.85
C TRP A 121 6.45 -19.35 59.01
N LEU A 122 6.33 -20.12 60.08
CA LEU A 122 7.20 -20.05 61.24
C LEU A 122 8.30 -21.10 61.12
N LEU A 123 9.54 -20.66 61.31
CA LEU A 123 10.69 -21.55 61.41
C LEU A 123 10.68 -22.26 62.78
N ASP A 124 11.13 -23.51 62.82
CA ASP A 124 11.31 -24.24 64.08
C ASP A 124 12.49 -23.65 64.86
N ASP A 125 12.33 -23.41 66.17
CA ASP A 125 13.37 -22.88 67.05
C ASP A 125 14.63 -23.76 67.05
N SER A 126 14.50 -25.06 66.81
CA SER A 126 15.62 -26.00 66.69
C SER A 126 16.48 -25.79 65.42
N LEU A 127 15.94 -25.11 64.41
CA LEU A 127 16.64 -24.72 63.18
C LEU A 127 17.35 -23.37 63.33
N ILE A 128 17.12 -22.64 64.43
CA ILE A 128 17.73 -21.35 64.71
C ILE A 128 19.10 -21.57 65.37
N THR A 129 20.17 -21.42 64.59
CA THR A 129 21.54 -21.50 65.12
C THR A 129 21.99 -20.13 65.63
N LYS A 130 22.09 -19.93 66.95
CA LYS A 130 22.62 -18.67 67.52
C LYS A 130 24.15 -18.61 67.38
N ARG A 131 24.65 -17.91 66.36
CA ARG A 131 26.03 -17.39 66.34
C ARG A 131 26.02 -15.92 66.76
N GLY A 132 27.00 -15.54 67.57
CA GLY A 132 27.10 -14.21 68.19
C GLY A 132 26.86 -13.05 67.22
N ALA A 133 26.05 -12.10 67.70
CA ALA A 133 25.81 -10.76 67.18
C ALA A 133 24.99 -10.57 65.89
N SER A 134 24.40 -11.61 65.27
CA SER A 134 23.46 -11.38 64.16
C SER A 134 22.41 -12.47 64.07
N THR A 135 21.17 -12.14 64.41
CA THR A 135 20.03 -13.02 64.12
C THR A 135 19.77 -12.97 62.62
N ILE A 136 20.26 -13.97 61.88
CA ILE A 136 19.84 -14.18 60.49
C ILE A 136 18.49 -14.89 60.53
N ILE A 137 17.41 -14.14 60.31
CA ILE A 137 16.11 -14.73 59.99
C ILE A 137 16.22 -15.19 58.53
N ALA A 138 16.41 -16.49 58.31
CA ALA A 138 16.14 -17.07 57.01
C ALA A 138 14.61 -17.06 56.84
N SER A 139 14.04 -15.98 56.32
CA SER A 139 12.67 -16.06 55.80
C SER A 139 12.74 -16.94 54.54
N PRO A 140 11.70 -17.76 54.26
CA PRO A 140 11.52 -18.19 52.89
C PRO A 140 11.54 -16.94 52.03
N ILE A 141 12.34 -16.96 50.96
CA ILE A 141 12.43 -15.87 49.98
C ILE A 141 11.01 -15.39 49.70
N TYR A 142 10.75 -14.10 49.87
CA TYR A 142 9.42 -13.49 49.71
C TYR A 142 9.02 -13.57 48.23
N LEU A 143 8.60 -14.76 47.82
CA LEU A 143 8.16 -15.08 46.47
C LEU A 143 6.83 -14.43 46.16
N HIS A 144 6.17 -13.71 47.07
CA HIS A 144 4.91 -13.04 46.78
C HIS A 144 5.04 -12.09 45.58
N HIS A 145 6.14 -11.34 45.45
CA HIS A 145 6.34 -10.49 44.28
C HIS A 145 6.49 -11.32 43.01
N PHE A 146 7.30 -12.38 43.05
CA PHE A 146 7.50 -13.30 41.92
C PHE A 146 6.23 -14.09 41.56
N GLN A 147 5.47 -14.58 42.53
CA GLN A 147 4.19 -15.29 42.36
C GLN A 147 3.13 -14.33 41.85
N LYS A 148 3.07 -13.09 42.35
CA LYS A 148 2.16 -12.06 41.84
C LYS A 148 2.50 -11.70 40.40
N GLU A 149 3.78 -11.53 40.07
CA GLU A 149 4.22 -11.31 38.69
C GLU A 149 3.97 -12.54 37.81
N PHE A 150 4.20 -13.75 38.32
CA PHE A 150 3.92 -15.01 37.62
C PHE A 150 2.42 -15.19 37.35
N PHE A 151 1.55 -14.91 38.33
CA PHE A 151 0.10 -14.96 38.13
C PHE A 151 -0.37 -13.87 37.17
N LYS A 152 0.22 -12.67 37.25
CA LYS A 152 -0.08 -11.58 36.30
C LYS A 152 0.34 -11.96 34.88
N LEU A 153 1.53 -12.51 34.70
CA LEU A 153 2.01 -13.04 33.41
C LEU A 153 1.14 -14.20 32.92
N GLN A 154 0.68 -15.09 33.81
CA GLN A 154 -0.16 -16.22 33.42
C GLN A 154 -1.58 -15.76 32.98
N GLU A 155 -2.15 -14.77 33.66
CA GLU A 155 -3.41 -14.09 33.27
C GLU A 155 -3.26 -13.35 31.93
N GLU A 156 -2.16 -12.61 31.77
CA GLU A 156 -1.85 -11.86 30.55
C GLU A 156 -1.62 -12.82 29.36
N ASN A 157 -0.96 -13.95 29.58
CA ASN A 157 -0.75 -14.99 28.57
C ASN A 157 -2.06 -15.72 28.20
N LYS A 158 -2.95 -15.98 29.17
CA LYS A 158 -4.32 -16.48 28.88
C LYS A 158 -5.13 -15.46 28.06
N SER A 159 -5.05 -14.18 28.43
CA SER A 159 -5.70 -13.08 27.71
C SER A 159 -5.18 -12.98 26.27
N LEU A 160 -3.85 -13.03 26.09
CA LEU A 160 -3.20 -13.05 24.78
C LEU A 160 -3.61 -14.27 23.94
N THR A 161 -3.64 -15.47 24.53
CA THR A 161 -4.06 -16.69 23.84
C THR A 161 -5.52 -16.59 23.38
N SER A 162 -6.38 -15.97 24.19
CA SER A 162 -7.79 -15.76 23.87
C SER A 162 -7.96 -14.73 22.74
N LEU A 163 -7.20 -13.62 22.80
CA LEU A 163 -7.13 -12.61 21.76
C LEU A 163 -6.64 -13.17 20.43
N THR A 164 -5.59 -14.01 20.47
CA THR A 164 -5.01 -14.65 19.28
C THR A 164 -6.03 -15.55 18.60
N LYS A 165 -6.74 -16.40 19.37
CA LYS A 165 -7.83 -17.25 18.83
C LYS A 165 -8.98 -16.44 18.25
N LEU A 166 -9.37 -15.34 18.90
CA LEU A 166 -10.41 -14.45 18.38
C LEU A 166 -9.98 -13.79 17.07
N GLN A 167 -8.71 -13.38 16.98
CA GLN A 167 -8.13 -12.82 15.76
C GLN A 167 -8.04 -13.86 14.64
N GLU A 168 -7.60 -15.09 14.90
CA GLU A 168 -7.61 -16.17 13.90
C GLU A 168 -9.01 -16.39 13.31
N VAL A 169 -10.04 -16.39 14.16
CA VAL A 169 -11.44 -16.52 13.72
C VAL A 169 -11.88 -15.31 12.89
N ASN A 170 -11.49 -14.10 13.28
CA ASN A 170 -11.83 -12.88 12.53
C ASN A 170 -11.13 -12.82 11.18
N VAL A 171 -9.84 -13.14 11.12
CA VAL A 171 -9.06 -13.23 9.87
C VAL A 171 -9.65 -14.29 8.96
N LYS A 172 -10.03 -15.46 9.50
CA LYS A 172 -10.68 -16.51 8.72
C LYS A 172 -12.00 -16.05 8.13
N LYS A 173 -12.87 -15.38 8.91
CA LYS A 173 -14.13 -14.81 8.41
C LYS A 173 -13.92 -13.74 7.34
N ILE A 174 -12.90 -12.90 7.50
CA ILE A 174 -12.54 -11.87 6.53
C ILE A 174 -12.06 -12.52 5.23
N ASN A 175 -11.19 -13.53 5.31
CA ASN A 175 -10.72 -14.27 4.13
C ASN A 175 -11.85 -15.02 3.42
N GLU A 176 -12.72 -15.71 4.17
CA GLU A 176 -13.89 -16.39 3.57
C GLU A 176 -14.83 -15.41 2.85
N LYS A 177 -14.99 -14.19 3.39
CA LYS A 177 -15.77 -13.12 2.75
C LYS A 177 -15.08 -12.56 1.52
N PHE A 178 -13.76 -12.35 1.56
CA PHE A 178 -13.00 -11.89 0.40
C PHE A 178 -13.00 -12.95 -0.71
N ASP A 179 -12.81 -14.22 -0.37
CA ASP A 179 -12.87 -15.33 -1.33
C ASP A 179 -14.25 -15.45 -1.97
N SER A 180 -15.33 -15.27 -1.21
CA SER A 180 -16.68 -15.29 -1.79
C SER A 180 -16.90 -14.13 -2.75
N GLN A 181 -16.45 -12.92 -2.38
CA GLN A 181 -16.56 -11.73 -3.23
C GLN A 181 -15.70 -11.83 -4.50
N LEU A 182 -14.49 -12.40 -4.40
CA LEU A 182 -13.64 -12.68 -5.56
C LEU A 182 -14.27 -13.70 -6.50
N LYS A 183 -14.89 -14.74 -5.95
CA LYS A 183 -15.56 -15.78 -6.74
C LYS A 183 -16.80 -15.23 -7.47
N GLU A 184 -17.59 -14.40 -6.80
CA GLU A 184 -18.75 -13.73 -7.37
C GLU A 184 -18.34 -12.74 -8.48
N LEU A 185 -17.29 -11.95 -8.25
CA LEU A 185 -16.77 -11.01 -9.24
C LEU A 185 -16.21 -11.74 -10.48
N LYS A 186 -15.52 -12.87 -10.28
CA LYS A 186 -14.98 -13.68 -11.37
C LYS A 186 -16.07 -14.29 -12.24
N MET A 187 -17.14 -14.79 -11.61
CA MET A 187 -18.30 -15.32 -12.32
C MET A 187 -19.00 -14.24 -13.16
N HIS A 188 -19.15 -13.01 -12.63
CA HIS A 188 -19.66 -11.89 -13.41
C HIS A 188 -18.76 -11.51 -14.59
N LEU A 189 -17.43 -11.57 -14.42
CA LEU A 189 -16.49 -11.27 -15.51
C LEU A 189 -16.57 -12.32 -16.62
N ASP A 190 -16.62 -13.61 -16.26
CA ASP A 190 -16.75 -14.72 -17.20
C ASP A 190 -18.09 -14.63 -17.98
N GLU A 191 -19.20 -14.29 -17.32
CA GLU A 191 -20.50 -14.05 -17.96
C GLU A 191 -20.47 -12.86 -18.93
N HIS A 192 -19.74 -11.79 -18.57
CA HIS A 192 -19.56 -10.63 -19.44
C HIS A 192 -18.74 -10.97 -20.70
N GLU A 193 -17.65 -11.73 -20.56
CA GLU A 193 -16.84 -12.18 -21.70
C GLU A 193 -17.66 -13.04 -22.68
N GLU A 194 -18.49 -13.95 -22.16
CA GLU A 194 -19.35 -14.81 -22.99
C GLU A 194 -20.43 -14.01 -23.74
N THR A 195 -21.06 -13.05 -23.07
CA THR A 195 -22.09 -12.19 -23.68
C THR A 195 -21.51 -11.22 -24.71
N GLU A 196 -20.31 -10.68 -24.48
CA GLU A 196 -19.60 -9.82 -25.42
C GLU A 196 -19.22 -10.59 -26.70
N ALA A 197 -18.74 -11.85 -26.54
CA ALA A 197 -18.42 -12.71 -27.67
C ALA A 197 -19.65 -13.00 -28.56
N LEU A 198 -20.80 -13.27 -27.95
CA LEU A 198 -22.07 -13.48 -28.66
C LEU A 198 -22.55 -12.22 -29.39
N LEU A 199 -22.43 -11.05 -28.76
CA LEU A 199 -22.79 -9.76 -29.37
C LEU A 199 -21.89 -9.43 -30.57
N LYS A 200 -20.58 -9.64 -30.47
CA LYS A 200 -19.63 -9.46 -31.59
C LYS A 200 -19.94 -10.39 -32.76
N GLN A 201 -20.23 -11.66 -32.47
CA GLN A 201 -20.62 -12.63 -33.50
C GLN A 201 -21.91 -12.19 -34.22
N SER A 202 -22.91 -11.72 -33.47
CA SER A 202 -24.16 -11.22 -34.05
C SER A 202 -23.95 -9.96 -34.89
N LEU A 203 -23.07 -9.05 -34.46
CA LEU A 203 -22.70 -7.85 -35.21
C LEU A 203 -22.03 -8.21 -36.54
N GLU A 204 -21.08 -9.14 -36.52
CA GLU A 204 -20.35 -9.59 -37.70
C GLU A 204 -21.28 -10.28 -38.71
N ASN A 205 -22.22 -11.10 -38.24
CA ASN A 205 -23.25 -11.69 -39.09
C ASN A 205 -24.12 -10.62 -39.78
N SER A 206 -24.61 -9.62 -39.03
CA SER A 206 -25.42 -8.53 -39.58
C SER A 206 -24.65 -7.63 -40.55
N LEU A 207 -23.36 -7.39 -40.31
CA LEU A 207 -22.49 -6.66 -41.25
C LEU A 207 -22.27 -7.42 -42.56
N ASN A 208 -22.08 -8.74 -42.49
CA ASN A 208 -21.97 -9.59 -43.67
C ASN A 208 -23.28 -9.60 -44.48
N GLU A 209 -24.44 -9.63 -43.82
CA GLU A 209 -25.75 -9.52 -44.47
C GLU A 209 -25.95 -8.15 -45.14
N ILE A 210 -25.57 -7.04 -44.49
CA ILE A 210 -25.62 -5.70 -45.10
C ILE A 210 -24.72 -5.65 -46.34
N THR A 211 -23.53 -6.26 -46.28
CA THR A 211 -22.60 -6.29 -47.41
C THR A 211 -23.21 -7.02 -48.61
N ASN A 212 -23.84 -8.17 -48.37
CA ASN A 212 -24.55 -8.94 -49.40
C ASN A 212 -25.78 -8.20 -49.94
N LEU A 213 -26.57 -7.54 -49.09
CA LEU A 213 -27.71 -6.72 -49.51
C LEU A 213 -27.28 -5.51 -50.35
N LYS A 214 -26.14 -4.87 -50.03
CA LYS A 214 -25.55 -3.79 -50.84
C LYS A 214 -25.10 -4.30 -52.21
N GLU A 215 -24.53 -5.49 -52.27
CA GLU A 215 -24.09 -6.11 -53.53
C GLU A 215 -25.31 -6.43 -54.43
N GLN A 216 -26.37 -7.01 -53.84
CA GLN A 216 -27.64 -7.25 -54.53
C GLN A 216 -28.32 -5.96 -55.02
N LEU A 217 -28.24 -4.87 -54.23
CA LEU A 217 -28.75 -3.56 -54.64
C LEU A 217 -27.99 -3.01 -55.86
N ASN A 218 -26.67 -3.24 -55.91
CA ASN A 218 -25.80 -2.78 -56.98
C ASN A 218 -26.00 -3.57 -58.29
N ASP A 219 -26.40 -4.84 -58.19
CA ASP A 219 -26.70 -5.72 -59.32
C ASP A 219 -28.13 -5.56 -59.87
N SER A 220 -29.06 -5.02 -59.07
CA SER A 220 -30.43 -4.73 -59.51
C SER A 220 -30.47 -3.58 -60.52
N SER A 221 -31.19 -3.76 -61.63
CA SER A 221 -31.31 -2.74 -62.68
C SER A 221 -31.94 -1.46 -62.12
N LYS A 222 -31.31 -0.31 -62.38
CA LYS A 222 -31.68 1.06 -61.97
C LYS A 222 -33.03 1.57 -62.54
N ASP A 223 -34.10 0.78 -62.42
CA ASP A 223 -35.46 1.29 -62.58
C ASP A 223 -35.94 1.72 -61.19
N ASP A 224 -35.93 3.04 -60.95
CA ASP A 224 -36.15 3.75 -59.68
C ASP A 224 -37.51 3.50 -58.98
N ASN A 225 -38.32 2.53 -59.43
CA ASN A 225 -39.67 2.26 -58.91
C ASN A 225 -40.08 0.78 -58.86
N SER A 226 -39.14 -0.18 -58.94
CA SER A 226 -39.51 -1.60 -58.76
C SER A 226 -39.79 -1.91 -57.28
N GLU A 227 -40.85 -2.67 -57.01
CA GLU A 227 -41.27 -3.04 -55.65
C GLU A 227 -40.21 -3.90 -54.93
N GLU A 228 -39.41 -4.65 -55.70
CA GLU A 228 -38.25 -5.41 -55.21
C GLU A 228 -37.09 -4.50 -54.76
N PHE A 229 -36.79 -3.43 -55.48
CA PHE A 229 -35.75 -2.46 -55.11
C PHE A 229 -36.09 -1.74 -53.79
N ASN A 230 -37.35 -1.29 -53.65
CA ASN A 230 -37.83 -0.68 -52.41
C ASN A 230 -37.85 -1.66 -51.23
N GLN A 231 -38.14 -2.94 -51.46
CA GLN A 231 -38.04 -3.98 -50.42
C GLN A 231 -36.59 -4.25 -50.00
N LEU A 232 -35.63 -4.18 -50.92
CA LEU A 232 -34.19 -4.29 -50.63
C LEU A 232 -33.69 -3.11 -49.81
N ILE A 233 -34.07 -1.88 -50.17
CA ILE A 233 -33.75 -0.67 -49.38
C ILE A 233 -34.30 -0.80 -47.97
N LYS A 234 -35.58 -1.20 -47.82
CA LYS A 234 -36.20 -1.35 -46.50
C LYS A 234 -35.50 -2.42 -45.64
N LYS A 235 -35.12 -3.56 -46.22
CA LYS A 235 -34.33 -4.59 -45.50
C LYS A 235 -32.97 -4.08 -45.05
N LEU A 236 -32.35 -3.22 -45.87
CA LEU A 236 -31.05 -2.63 -45.59
C LEU A 236 -31.15 -1.58 -44.48
N GLU A 237 -32.21 -0.77 -44.46
CA GLU A 237 -32.55 0.15 -43.37
C GLU A 237 -32.83 -0.60 -42.06
N ASP A 238 -33.66 -1.64 -42.10
CA ASP A 238 -33.97 -2.47 -40.92
C ASP A 238 -32.70 -3.12 -40.33
N LYS A 239 -31.82 -3.65 -41.19
CA LYS A 239 -30.53 -4.23 -40.76
C LYS A 239 -29.54 -3.19 -40.27
N THR A 240 -29.53 -1.99 -40.84
CA THR A 240 -28.70 -0.88 -40.35
C THR A 240 -29.15 -0.44 -38.96
N SER A 241 -30.46 -0.39 -38.71
CA SER A 241 -31.01 -0.13 -37.38
C SER A 241 -30.67 -1.22 -36.36
N GLU A 242 -30.65 -2.49 -36.78
CA GLU A 242 -30.21 -3.61 -35.94
C GLU A 242 -28.73 -3.48 -35.53
N VAL A 243 -27.84 -3.09 -36.46
CA VAL A 243 -26.42 -2.84 -36.18
C VAL A 243 -26.23 -1.68 -35.20
N GLU A 244 -26.98 -0.58 -35.36
CA GLU A 244 -26.95 0.53 -34.41
C GLU A 244 -27.36 0.10 -33.00
N GLN A 245 -28.38 -0.74 -32.86
CA GLN A 245 -28.80 -1.29 -31.56
C GLN A 245 -27.77 -2.24 -30.94
N LEU A 246 -27.10 -3.06 -31.75
CA LEU A 246 -26.04 -3.95 -31.30
C LEU A 246 -24.80 -3.16 -30.82
N LEU A 247 -24.44 -2.08 -31.53
CA LEU A 247 -23.36 -1.18 -31.11
C LEU A 247 -23.64 -0.49 -29.78
N VAL A 248 -24.88 -0.03 -29.55
CA VAL A 248 -25.28 0.54 -28.24
C VAL A 248 -25.18 -0.50 -27.12
N LYS A 249 -25.58 -1.75 -27.36
CA LYS A 249 -25.46 -2.83 -26.37
C LYS A 249 -24.00 -3.16 -26.05
N LEU A 250 -23.13 -3.18 -27.06
CA LEU A 250 -21.69 -3.42 -26.89
C LEU A 250 -21.04 -2.31 -26.05
N ASN A 251 -21.34 -1.06 -26.37
CA ASN A 251 -20.82 0.10 -25.63
C ASN A 251 -21.28 0.11 -24.15
N ASN A 252 -22.52 -0.31 -23.87
CA ASN A 252 -23.00 -0.47 -22.50
C ASN A 252 -22.28 -1.61 -21.75
N GLN A 253 -21.84 -2.66 -22.44
CA GLN A 253 -21.04 -3.72 -21.81
C GLN A 253 -19.62 -3.25 -21.49
N ASP A 254 -18.99 -2.49 -22.38
CA ASP A 254 -17.66 -1.89 -22.13
C ASP A 254 -17.67 -0.99 -20.88
N GLU A 255 -18.74 -0.21 -20.69
CA GLU A 255 -18.92 0.63 -19.51
C GLU A 255 -19.07 -0.19 -18.22
N GLN A 256 -19.79 -1.32 -18.26
CA GLN A 256 -19.90 -2.22 -17.09
C GLN A 256 -18.59 -2.93 -16.76
N VAL A 257 -17.81 -3.33 -17.77
CA VAL A 257 -16.47 -3.92 -17.58
C VAL A 257 -15.54 -2.90 -16.92
N SER A 258 -15.59 -1.62 -17.32
CA SER A 258 -14.81 -0.55 -16.69
C SER A 258 -15.15 -0.38 -15.20
N ILE A 259 -16.45 -0.44 -14.83
CA ILE A 259 -16.90 -0.36 -13.43
C ILE A 259 -16.43 -1.58 -12.62
N LEU A 260 -16.48 -2.78 -13.21
CA LEU A 260 -16.01 -4.01 -12.56
C LEU A 260 -14.48 -3.99 -12.36
N GLN A 261 -13.73 -3.47 -13.34
CA GLN A 261 -12.27 -3.28 -13.25
C GLN A 261 -11.90 -2.28 -12.16
N GLU A 262 -12.59 -1.14 -12.07
CA GLU A 262 -12.39 -0.14 -11.01
C GLU A 262 -12.68 -0.74 -9.63
N ARG A 263 -13.73 -1.56 -9.51
CA ARG A 263 -14.06 -2.26 -8.26
C ARG A 263 -13.01 -3.31 -7.87
N LEU A 264 -12.37 -3.93 -8.85
CA LEU A 264 -11.25 -4.86 -8.68
C LEU A 264 -9.96 -4.11 -8.26
N GLU A 265 -9.73 -2.92 -8.82
CA GLU A 265 -8.67 -1.99 -8.43
C GLU A 265 -8.85 -1.54 -6.98
N ILE A 266 -10.08 -1.22 -6.57
CA ILE A 266 -10.44 -0.85 -5.18
C ILE A 266 -10.22 -2.03 -4.21
N LEU A 267 -10.57 -3.25 -4.62
CA LEU A 267 -10.30 -4.46 -3.83
C LEU A 267 -8.79 -4.73 -3.70
N LYS A 268 -8.00 -4.51 -4.76
CA LYS A 268 -6.52 -4.60 -4.73
C LYS A 268 -5.87 -3.48 -3.91
N SER A 269 -6.42 -2.27 -3.97
CA SER A 269 -5.90 -1.08 -3.27
C SER A 269 -6.41 -0.94 -1.84
N SER A 270 -7.17 -1.91 -1.33
CA SER A 270 -7.38 -2.13 0.12
C SER A 270 -6.09 -2.54 0.86
N SER A 271 -4.99 -1.83 0.57
CA SER A 271 -3.69 -1.81 1.25
C SER A 271 -3.79 -1.45 2.74
N ILE A 272 -4.95 -0.95 3.19
CA ILE A 272 -5.25 -0.67 4.60
C ILE A 272 -5.09 -1.93 5.47
N ILE A 273 -5.34 -3.13 4.93
CA ILE A 273 -5.21 -4.39 5.69
C ILE A 273 -3.73 -4.84 5.77
N ASN A 274 -2.93 -4.58 4.73
CA ASN A 274 -1.51 -4.94 4.72
C ASN A 274 -0.70 -4.03 5.63
N ASP A 275 -0.99 -2.73 5.68
CA ASP A 275 -0.26 -1.80 6.55
C ASP A 275 -0.59 -2.05 8.03
N GLU A 276 -1.85 -2.35 8.38
CA GLU A 276 -2.25 -2.64 9.75
C GLU A 276 -1.71 -4.00 10.24
N LEU A 277 -1.67 -5.02 9.37
CA LEU A 277 -1.00 -6.29 9.65
C LEU A 277 0.53 -6.12 9.75
N THR A 278 1.14 -5.29 8.92
CA THR A 278 2.60 -5.03 8.96
C THR A 278 2.98 -4.26 10.22
N VAL A 279 2.18 -3.27 10.63
CA VAL A 279 2.34 -2.57 11.91
C VAL A 279 2.16 -3.55 13.07
N ARG A 280 1.22 -4.49 12.98
CA ARG A 280 1.02 -5.46 14.06
C ARG A 280 2.08 -6.57 14.12
N ILE A 281 2.62 -6.98 12.97
CA ILE A 281 3.76 -7.91 12.88
C ILE A 281 4.99 -7.27 13.51
N THR A 282 5.27 -5.99 13.20
CA THR A 282 6.41 -5.27 13.80
C THR A 282 6.27 -5.07 15.31
N GLU A 283 5.05 -4.85 15.83
CA GLU A 283 4.79 -4.83 17.28
C GLU A 283 4.99 -6.20 17.95
N LEU A 284 4.56 -7.28 17.28
CA LEU A 284 4.75 -8.66 17.77
C LEU A 284 6.23 -9.06 17.74
N GLU A 285 6.97 -8.74 16.68
CA GLU A 285 8.41 -8.98 16.57
C GLU A 285 9.19 -8.27 17.68
N LYS A 286 8.83 -7.01 17.99
CA LYS A 286 9.41 -6.26 19.10
C LYS A 286 9.15 -6.91 20.46
N SER A 287 7.94 -7.43 20.67
CA SER A 287 7.60 -8.14 21.90
C SER A 287 8.38 -9.45 22.03
N VAL A 288 8.56 -10.20 20.92
CA VAL A 288 9.37 -11.42 20.88
C VAL A 288 10.82 -11.14 21.26
N THR A 289 11.42 -10.06 20.73
CA THR A 289 12.81 -9.69 21.07
C THR A 289 12.97 -9.40 22.56
N GLU A 290 11.99 -8.70 23.16
CA GLU A 290 12.00 -8.36 24.59
C GLU A 290 11.90 -9.62 25.49
N TYR A 291 11.16 -10.65 25.05
CA TYR A 291 11.10 -11.94 25.73
C TYR A 291 12.37 -12.79 25.55
N GLU A 292 13.01 -12.74 24.38
CA GLU A 292 14.30 -13.40 24.13
C GLU A 292 15.42 -12.82 25.01
N GLU A 293 15.45 -11.51 25.19
CA GLU A 293 16.38 -10.83 26.11
C GLU A 293 16.16 -11.28 27.56
N LYS A 294 14.91 -11.29 28.03
CA LYS A 294 14.57 -11.79 29.38
C LYS A 294 14.97 -13.26 29.56
N THR A 295 14.78 -14.09 28.54
CA THR A 295 15.15 -15.51 28.56
C THR A 295 16.67 -15.68 28.62
N THR A 296 17.42 -14.80 27.96
CA THR A 296 18.89 -14.79 27.96
C THR A 296 19.44 -14.43 29.34
N ILE A 297 18.87 -13.40 29.98
CA ILE A 297 19.21 -13.01 31.37
C ILE A 297 18.94 -14.18 32.32
N LEU A 298 17.80 -14.87 32.16
CA LEU A 298 17.45 -16.02 33.00
C LEU A 298 18.45 -17.18 32.84
N LYS A 299 18.90 -17.47 31.60
CA LYS A 299 19.91 -18.50 31.33
C LYS A 299 21.25 -18.15 31.96
N GLN A 300 21.68 -16.91 31.86
CA GLN A 300 22.93 -16.45 32.47
C GLN A 300 22.91 -16.60 34.00
N TYR A 301 21.80 -16.21 34.62
CA TYR A 301 21.62 -16.38 36.06
C TYR A 301 21.60 -17.87 36.49
N LEU A 302 21.04 -18.76 35.67
CA LEU A 302 21.01 -20.20 35.93
C LEU A 302 22.42 -20.82 35.79
N GLU A 303 23.21 -20.35 34.82
CA GLU A 303 24.61 -20.72 34.64
C GLU A 303 25.46 -20.32 35.86
N GLU A 304 25.30 -19.09 36.36
CA GLU A 304 25.97 -18.62 37.58
C GLU A 304 25.63 -19.49 38.79
N LYS A 305 24.36 -19.87 38.96
CA LYS A 305 23.92 -20.75 40.05
C LYS A 305 24.45 -22.18 39.91
N ASN A 306 24.57 -22.70 38.69
CA ASN A 306 25.19 -24.00 38.43
C ASN A 306 26.68 -24.01 38.77
N GLN A 307 27.39 -22.92 38.48
CA GLN A 307 28.78 -22.75 38.88
C GLN A 307 28.93 -22.74 40.41
N GLU A 308 28.04 -22.05 41.12
CA GLU A 308 28.00 -22.03 42.59
C GLU A 308 27.74 -23.42 43.19
N ILE A 309 26.83 -24.20 42.59
CA ILE A 309 26.57 -25.60 42.97
C ILE A 309 27.80 -26.48 42.75
N ASN A 310 28.53 -26.29 41.65
CA ASN A 310 29.73 -27.07 41.37
C ASN A 310 30.86 -26.74 42.34
N LEU A 311 31.04 -25.47 42.71
CA LEU A 311 31.97 -25.06 43.76
C LEU A 311 31.63 -25.69 45.11
N LEU A 312 30.35 -25.79 45.45
CA LEU A 312 29.89 -26.48 46.66
C LEU A 312 30.16 -27.99 46.59
N LYS A 313 29.93 -28.65 45.45
CA LYS A 313 30.26 -30.08 45.25
C LYS A 313 31.76 -30.35 45.39
N ASP A 314 32.61 -29.46 44.88
CA ASP A 314 34.06 -29.54 45.03
C ASP A 314 34.53 -29.26 46.46
N ALA A 315 33.78 -28.46 47.23
CA ALA A 315 34.03 -28.29 48.67
C ALA A 315 33.64 -29.55 49.46
N LEU A 316 32.55 -30.20 49.06
CA LEU A 316 32.05 -31.45 49.67
C LEU A 316 32.96 -32.65 49.38
N SER A 317 33.60 -32.71 48.20
CA SER A 317 34.54 -33.78 47.84
C SER A 317 35.88 -33.71 48.57
N LYS A 318 36.20 -32.57 49.20
CA LYS A 318 37.42 -32.35 50.01
C LYS A 318 37.24 -32.69 51.49
N LEU A 319 36.03 -33.05 51.92
CA LEU A 319 35.72 -33.44 53.29
C LEU A 319 35.93 -34.96 53.45
N ASN A 320 36.82 -35.40 54.34
CA ASN A 320 37.17 -36.81 54.51
C ASN A 320 36.70 -37.37 55.86
N ASN A 321 36.03 -38.54 55.79
CA ASN A 321 35.53 -39.40 56.87
C ASN A 321 34.47 -38.84 57.83
N ASP A 322 33.18 -38.96 57.46
CA ASP A 322 32.11 -39.31 58.42
C ASP A 322 30.84 -39.86 57.70
N SER A 323 30.40 -41.05 58.14
CA SER A 323 29.33 -41.86 57.50
C SER A 323 27.97 -41.15 57.41
N ILE A 324 27.70 -40.15 58.26
CA ILE A 324 26.44 -39.38 58.29
C ILE A 324 26.44 -38.26 57.23
N GLU A 325 27.58 -37.62 57.03
CA GLU A 325 27.74 -36.54 56.05
C GLU A 325 27.72 -37.08 54.63
N ILE A 326 28.29 -38.28 54.42
CA ILE A 326 28.18 -39.05 53.17
C ILE A 326 26.72 -39.41 52.84
N ASN A 327 25.89 -39.72 53.83
CA ASN A 327 24.48 -40.06 53.58
C ASN A 327 23.62 -38.82 53.29
N LYS A 328 23.84 -37.69 53.99
CA LYS A 328 23.22 -36.41 53.63
C LYS A 328 23.64 -35.93 52.25
N LEU A 329 24.90 -36.13 51.90
CA LEU A 329 25.41 -35.85 50.57
C LEU A 329 24.73 -36.72 49.52
N LYS A 330 24.53 -38.01 49.79
CA LYS A 330 23.78 -38.90 48.88
C LYS A 330 22.33 -38.49 48.71
N GLU A 331 21.63 -38.09 49.78
CA GLU A 331 20.25 -37.59 49.68
C GLU A 331 20.17 -36.28 48.89
N PHE A 332 21.06 -35.33 49.16
CA PHE A 332 21.15 -34.08 48.39
C PHE A 332 21.50 -34.32 46.92
N LEU A 333 22.40 -35.27 46.65
CA LEU A 333 22.78 -35.65 45.29
C LEU A 333 21.62 -36.35 44.57
N LEU A 334 20.81 -37.16 45.27
CA LEU A 334 19.60 -37.76 44.73
C LEU A 334 18.51 -36.72 44.42
N GLU A 335 18.30 -35.75 45.31
CA GLU A 335 17.38 -34.63 45.10
C GLU A 335 17.79 -33.79 43.89
N LYS A 336 19.06 -33.40 43.81
CA LYS A 336 19.60 -32.67 42.66
C LYS A 336 19.55 -33.50 41.37
N THR A 337 19.72 -34.82 41.45
CA THR A 337 19.58 -35.72 40.28
C THR A 337 18.14 -35.75 39.77
N ASN A 338 17.16 -35.76 40.66
CA ASN A 338 15.74 -35.71 40.30
C ASN A 338 15.35 -34.34 39.72
N GLU A 339 15.89 -33.26 40.29
CA GLU A 339 15.68 -31.90 39.77
C GLU A 339 16.25 -31.74 38.35
N VAL A 340 17.48 -32.22 38.12
CA VAL A 340 18.09 -32.27 36.78
C VAL A 340 17.27 -33.12 35.82
N LYS A 341 16.73 -34.26 36.26
CA LYS A 341 15.88 -35.12 35.43
C LYS A 341 14.58 -34.41 35.01
N ASN A 342 13.94 -33.67 35.93
CA ASN A 342 12.75 -32.88 35.62
C ASN A 342 13.09 -31.75 34.65
N LEU A 343 14.18 -31.02 34.87
CA LEU A 343 14.65 -29.98 33.94
C LEU A 343 14.96 -30.55 32.55
N GLN A 344 15.55 -31.75 32.47
CA GLN A 344 15.81 -32.43 31.21
C GLN A 344 14.50 -32.80 30.48
N GLN A 345 13.48 -33.25 31.21
CA GLN A 345 12.16 -33.53 30.64
C GLN A 345 11.50 -32.26 30.11
N THR A 346 11.56 -31.16 30.85
CA THR A 346 11.04 -29.86 30.40
C THR A 346 11.80 -29.35 29.17
N LYS A 347 13.13 -29.46 29.15
CA LYS A 347 13.95 -29.11 27.98
C LYS A 347 13.54 -29.92 26.74
N ASN A 348 13.39 -31.23 26.88
CA ASN A 348 12.99 -32.09 25.75
C ASN A 348 11.59 -31.73 25.23
N LYS A 349 10.66 -31.37 26.13
CA LYS A 349 9.32 -30.92 25.75
C LYS A 349 9.39 -29.59 24.97
N LEU A 350 10.17 -28.63 25.47
CA LEU A 350 10.38 -27.35 24.78
C LEU A 350 11.08 -27.55 23.43
N GLU A 351 12.06 -28.45 23.32
CA GLU A 351 12.68 -28.78 22.02
C GLU A 351 11.70 -29.40 21.03
N GLN A 352 10.75 -30.23 21.50
CA GLN A 352 9.69 -30.77 20.63
C GLN A 352 8.70 -29.68 20.18
N GLU A 353 8.28 -28.81 21.10
CA GLU A 353 7.41 -27.67 20.77
C GLU A 353 8.10 -26.72 19.78
N ASN A 354 9.39 -26.44 19.98
CA ASN A 354 10.16 -25.58 19.08
C ASN A 354 10.32 -26.19 17.68
N LYS A 355 10.52 -27.52 17.58
CA LYS A 355 10.51 -28.23 16.29
C LYS A 355 9.16 -28.16 15.58
N ALA A 356 8.06 -28.27 16.32
CA ALA A 356 6.71 -28.15 15.77
C ALA A 356 6.46 -26.73 15.22
N ILE A 357 6.90 -25.70 15.95
CA ILE A 357 6.82 -24.30 15.52
C ILE A 357 7.64 -24.08 14.25
N ILE A 358 8.89 -24.56 14.20
CA ILE A 358 9.75 -24.45 13.00
C ILE A 358 9.08 -25.10 11.79
N PHE A 359 8.47 -26.28 11.97
CA PHE A 359 7.76 -26.97 10.89
C PHE A 359 6.55 -26.19 10.37
N GLU A 360 5.75 -25.58 11.26
CA GLU A 360 4.63 -24.70 10.89
C GLU A 360 5.11 -23.43 10.15
N VAL A 361 6.21 -22.82 10.61
CA VAL A 361 6.84 -21.66 9.94
C VAL A 361 7.33 -22.03 8.54
N GLU A 362 7.94 -23.20 8.37
CA GLU A 362 8.44 -23.64 7.07
C GLU A 362 7.29 -23.97 6.10
N LYS A 363 6.21 -24.57 6.60
CA LYS A 363 5.00 -24.82 5.82
C LYS A 363 4.33 -23.53 5.35
N THR A 364 4.20 -22.54 6.24
CA THR A 364 3.62 -21.23 5.91
C THR A 364 4.50 -20.47 4.92
N LYS A 365 5.82 -20.48 5.11
CA LYS A 365 6.78 -19.90 4.15
C LYS A 365 6.65 -20.51 2.75
N ASN A 366 6.54 -21.83 2.65
CA ASN A 366 6.37 -22.52 1.36
C ASN A 366 5.03 -22.17 0.70
N ALA A 367 3.95 -22.06 1.48
CA ALA A 367 2.65 -21.62 0.96
C ALA A 367 2.73 -20.19 0.40
N LEU A 368 3.40 -19.29 1.12
CA LEU A 368 3.59 -17.89 0.73
C LEU A 368 4.44 -17.78 -0.55
N GLN A 369 5.50 -18.58 -0.67
CA GLN A 369 6.30 -18.66 -1.89
C GLN A 369 5.47 -19.17 -3.08
N THR A 370 4.59 -20.13 -2.86
CA THR A 370 3.72 -20.67 -3.93
C THR A 370 2.73 -19.61 -4.40
N GLN A 371 2.17 -18.82 -3.48
CA GLN A 371 1.32 -17.67 -3.80
C GLN A 371 2.09 -16.60 -4.57
N GLN A 372 3.30 -16.27 -4.14
CA GLN A 372 4.18 -15.31 -4.81
C GLN A 372 4.43 -15.71 -6.28
N ASN A 373 4.80 -16.97 -6.52
CA ASN A 373 5.01 -17.47 -7.89
C ASN A 373 3.75 -17.38 -8.75
N SER A 374 2.57 -17.61 -8.15
CA SER A 374 1.30 -17.49 -8.86
C SER A 374 0.94 -16.03 -9.18
N ILE A 375 1.33 -15.09 -8.32
CA ILE A 375 1.20 -13.64 -8.58
C ILE A 375 2.13 -13.24 -9.72
N ASP A 376 3.38 -13.71 -9.70
CA ASP A 376 4.37 -13.39 -10.75
C ASP A 376 3.89 -13.88 -12.14
N ASP A 377 3.33 -15.09 -12.24
CA ASP A 377 2.73 -15.61 -13.49
C ASP A 377 1.54 -14.75 -13.97
N LEU A 378 0.69 -14.28 -13.05
CA LEU A 378 -0.41 -13.38 -13.38
C LEU A 378 0.09 -12.01 -13.85
N VAL A 379 1.14 -11.46 -13.22
CA VAL A 379 1.77 -10.21 -13.63
C VAL A 379 2.34 -10.33 -15.04
N GLU A 380 3.00 -11.45 -15.35
CA GLU A 380 3.54 -11.71 -16.69
C GLU A 380 2.43 -11.81 -17.75
N LYS A 381 1.31 -12.51 -17.44
CA LYS A 381 0.13 -12.57 -18.32
C LYS A 381 -0.56 -11.22 -18.53
N VAL A 382 -0.61 -10.38 -17.51
CA VAL A 382 -1.15 -9.02 -17.64
C VAL A 382 -0.25 -8.16 -18.52
N LYS A 383 1.07 -8.27 -18.34
CA LYS A 383 2.04 -7.53 -19.16
C LYS A 383 1.96 -7.91 -20.64
N THR A 384 1.83 -9.21 -20.97
CA THR A 384 1.66 -9.66 -22.36
C THR A 384 0.33 -9.18 -22.94
N SER A 385 -0.76 -9.23 -22.16
CA SER A 385 -2.06 -8.71 -22.58
C SER A 385 -2.02 -7.20 -22.85
N GLN A 386 -1.37 -6.42 -21.98
CA GLN A 386 -1.18 -4.97 -22.18
C GLN A 386 -0.38 -4.68 -23.46
N GLN A 387 0.65 -5.48 -23.76
CA GLN A 387 1.43 -5.31 -24.98
C GLN A 387 0.57 -5.58 -26.24
N ILE A 388 -0.24 -6.64 -26.24
CA ILE A 388 -1.18 -6.95 -27.34
C ILE A 388 -2.18 -5.81 -27.53
N VAL A 389 -2.73 -5.26 -26.44
CA VAL A 389 -3.66 -4.11 -26.51
C VAL A 389 -2.97 -2.88 -27.10
N SER A 390 -1.72 -2.61 -26.72
CA SER A 390 -0.95 -1.49 -27.28
C SER A 390 -0.69 -1.66 -28.79
N GLU A 391 -0.35 -2.87 -29.22
CA GLU A 391 -0.16 -3.20 -30.64
C GLU A 391 -1.46 -3.04 -31.42
N LYS A 392 -2.58 -3.55 -30.89
CA LYS A 392 -3.91 -3.42 -31.51
C LYS A 392 -4.38 -1.96 -31.57
N ASN A 393 -4.13 -1.17 -30.53
CA ASN A 393 -4.42 0.27 -30.57
C ASN A 393 -3.62 0.99 -31.66
N SER A 394 -2.37 0.59 -31.88
CA SER A 394 -1.54 1.16 -32.95
C SER A 394 -2.08 0.80 -34.34
N GLU A 395 -2.55 -0.44 -34.54
CA GLU A 395 -3.25 -0.85 -35.77
C GLU A 395 -4.55 -0.06 -35.98
N ILE A 396 -5.35 0.14 -34.94
CA ILE A 396 -6.61 0.92 -35.01
C ILE A 396 -6.31 2.36 -35.43
N VAL A 397 -5.28 3.00 -34.84
CA VAL A 397 -4.88 4.37 -35.22
C VAL A 397 -4.45 4.43 -36.68
N ALA A 398 -3.70 3.44 -37.16
CA ALA A 398 -3.28 3.37 -38.57
C ALA A 398 -4.48 3.16 -39.53
N LEU A 399 -5.42 2.30 -39.16
CA LEU A 399 -6.66 2.09 -39.91
C LEU A 399 -7.54 3.35 -39.94
N ALA A 400 -7.68 4.04 -38.81
CA ALA A 400 -8.43 5.29 -38.71
C ALA A 400 -7.83 6.39 -39.61
N GLN A 401 -6.49 6.51 -39.64
CA GLN A 401 -5.81 7.42 -40.58
C GLN A 401 -6.10 7.04 -42.04
N ASN A 402 -6.02 5.77 -42.40
CA ASN A 402 -6.34 5.31 -43.76
C ASN A 402 -7.79 5.60 -44.15
N THR A 403 -8.74 5.40 -43.23
CA THR A 403 -10.15 5.73 -43.44
C THR A 403 -10.34 7.23 -43.68
N SER A 404 -9.70 8.08 -42.87
CA SER A 404 -9.76 9.54 -43.04
C SER A 404 -9.19 10.00 -44.39
N VAL A 405 -8.08 9.39 -44.85
CA VAL A 405 -7.52 9.66 -46.19
C VAL A 405 -8.53 9.28 -47.28
N LYS A 406 -9.14 8.09 -47.18
CA LYS A 406 -10.15 7.64 -48.15
C LYS A 406 -11.40 8.52 -48.13
N GLU A 407 -11.86 8.98 -46.97
CA GLU A 407 -12.96 9.93 -46.85
C GLU A 407 -12.65 11.26 -47.56
N SER A 408 -11.41 11.77 -47.43
CA SER A 408 -10.98 12.97 -48.16
C SER A 408 -11.01 12.76 -49.68
N GLU A 409 -10.57 11.60 -50.17
CA GLU A 409 -10.63 11.25 -51.59
C GLU A 409 -12.07 11.12 -52.09
N ILE A 410 -12.96 10.48 -51.32
CA ILE A 410 -14.39 10.39 -51.62
C ILE A 410 -15.00 11.80 -51.74
N THR A 411 -14.68 12.69 -50.79
CA THR A 411 -15.18 14.07 -50.80
C THR A 411 -14.73 14.81 -52.07
N LYS A 412 -13.46 14.64 -52.48
CA LYS A 412 -12.93 15.22 -53.74
C LYS A 412 -13.64 14.66 -54.97
N LEU A 413 -13.89 13.35 -55.01
CA LEU A 413 -14.61 12.71 -56.12
C LEU A 413 -16.07 13.16 -56.18
N GLN A 414 -16.77 13.25 -55.05
CA GLN A 414 -18.13 13.79 -54.97
C GLN A 414 -18.20 15.22 -55.46
N THR A 415 -17.21 16.05 -55.12
CA THR A 415 -17.14 17.45 -55.62
C THR A 415 -17.05 17.47 -57.14
N LYS A 416 -16.15 16.67 -57.74
CA LYS A 416 -16.01 16.55 -59.20
C LYS A 416 -17.27 16.02 -59.89
N VAL A 417 -17.92 15.02 -59.29
CA VAL A 417 -19.18 14.47 -59.81
C VAL A 417 -20.27 15.55 -59.81
N THR A 418 -20.35 16.34 -58.73
CA THR A 418 -21.31 17.46 -58.62
C THR A 418 -21.05 18.55 -59.67
N GLU A 419 -19.78 18.88 -59.92
CA GLU A 419 -19.39 19.81 -60.98
C GLU A 419 -19.83 19.31 -62.35
N ILE A 420 -19.49 18.06 -62.68
CA ILE A 420 -19.87 17.41 -63.96
C ILE A 420 -21.39 17.37 -64.14
N GLN A 421 -22.13 16.97 -63.11
CA GLN A 421 -23.60 16.94 -63.16
C GLN A 421 -24.18 18.33 -63.46
N SER A 422 -23.58 19.38 -62.89
CA SER A 422 -24.00 20.76 -63.14
C SER A 422 -23.72 21.27 -64.56
N PHE A 423 -22.80 20.64 -65.30
CA PHE A 423 -22.58 20.90 -66.72
C PHE A 423 -23.58 20.14 -67.61
N VAL A 424 -24.06 18.98 -67.18
CA VAL A 424 -25.01 18.13 -67.92
C VAL A 424 -26.44 18.66 -67.80
N ASP A 425 -26.80 19.23 -66.65
CA ASP A 425 -28.18 19.70 -66.37
C ASP A 425 -28.51 21.09 -66.96
N ALA A 426 -27.57 21.77 -67.62
CA ALA A 426 -27.82 23.07 -68.25
C ALA A 426 -28.52 22.91 -69.61
N GLU A 427 -29.74 23.44 -69.76
CA GLU A 427 -30.59 23.40 -70.98
C GLU A 427 -29.93 23.95 -72.26
N ASN A 428 -28.74 24.54 -72.19
CA ASN A 428 -27.90 24.89 -73.33
C ASN A 428 -26.42 24.71 -72.97
N PRO A 429 -25.65 23.80 -73.62
CA PRO A 429 -24.28 23.45 -73.22
C PRO A 429 -23.25 24.59 -73.27
N ASN A 430 -23.60 25.73 -73.91
CA ASN A 430 -22.73 26.89 -74.05
C ASN A 430 -23.16 28.09 -73.17
N LYS A 431 -24.18 27.95 -72.32
CA LYS A 431 -24.65 29.00 -71.40
C LYS A 431 -24.34 28.63 -69.95
N LEU A 432 -23.47 29.40 -69.30
CA LEU A 432 -23.02 29.18 -67.93
C LEU A 432 -23.45 30.32 -67.00
N ASP A 433 -23.71 30.00 -65.74
CA ASP A 433 -23.97 31.01 -64.72
C ASP A 433 -22.73 31.87 -64.46
N ALA A 434 -22.87 33.20 -64.52
CA ALA A 434 -21.77 34.13 -64.35
C ALA A 434 -21.05 33.95 -63.00
N LYS A 435 -21.77 33.69 -61.91
CA LYS A 435 -21.19 33.46 -60.57
C LYS A 435 -20.33 32.19 -60.55
N LYS A 436 -20.78 31.12 -61.23
CA LYS A 436 -20.00 29.87 -61.36
C LYS A 436 -18.74 30.09 -62.18
N VAL A 437 -18.83 30.80 -63.31
CA VAL A 437 -17.67 31.15 -64.15
C VAL A 437 -16.65 31.95 -63.35
N TYR A 438 -17.07 33.00 -62.63
CA TYR A 438 -16.16 33.79 -61.80
C TYR A 438 -15.53 32.98 -60.67
N SER A 439 -16.31 32.15 -59.97
CA SER A 439 -15.81 31.35 -58.85
C SER A 439 -14.81 30.30 -59.31
N SER A 440 -15.05 29.64 -60.45
CA SER A 440 -14.11 28.69 -61.06
C SER A 440 -12.78 29.37 -61.40
N ILE A 441 -12.82 30.52 -62.08
CA ILE A 441 -11.62 31.26 -62.46
C ILE A 441 -10.82 31.68 -61.23
N ILE A 442 -11.48 32.17 -60.18
CA ILE A 442 -10.82 32.58 -58.93
C ILE A 442 -10.20 31.37 -58.23
N ASN A 443 -10.90 30.23 -58.19
CA ASN A 443 -10.38 29.01 -57.58
C ASN A 443 -9.16 28.47 -58.35
N ASP A 444 -9.21 28.44 -59.68
CA ASP A 444 -8.09 27.97 -60.50
C ASP A 444 -6.85 28.87 -60.32
N ILE A 445 -7.05 30.19 -60.22
CA ILE A 445 -5.97 31.13 -59.88
C ILE A 445 -5.41 30.84 -58.48
N ALA A 446 -6.25 30.59 -57.48
CA ALA A 446 -5.82 30.31 -56.12
C ALA A 446 -5.04 28.98 -56.01
N VAL A 447 -5.47 27.94 -56.73
CA VAL A 447 -4.75 26.66 -56.82
C VAL A 447 -3.38 26.85 -57.46
N ALA A 448 -3.32 27.56 -58.59
CA ALA A 448 -2.06 27.84 -59.27
C ALA A 448 -1.11 28.71 -58.42
N ASP A 449 -1.63 29.66 -57.64
CA ASP A 449 -0.82 30.46 -56.72
C ASP A 449 -0.24 29.60 -55.58
N ALA A 450 -1.07 28.74 -54.97
CA ALA A 450 -0.63 27.81 -53.92
C ALA A 450 0.40 26.77 -54.41
N GLU A 451 0.28 26.29 -55.66
CA GLU A 451 1.30 25.42 -56.26
C GLU A 451 2.63 26.17 -56.50
N MET A 452 2.56 27.48 -56.78
CA MET A 452 3.72 28.34 -57.00
C MET A 452 4.35 28.90 -55.71
N ASP A 453 3.74 28.75 -54.54
CA ASP A 453 4.27 29.21 -53.25
C ASP A 453 5.68 28.64 -52.94
N THR A 454 5.96 27.42 -53.39
CA THR A 454 7.25 26.74 -53.19
C THR A 454 8.23 26.96 -54.36
N SER A 455 7.78 27.62 -55.42
CA SER A 455 8.59 27.93 -56.60
C SER A 455 9.44 29.19 -56.38
N ARG A 456 10.53 29.32 -57.15
CA ARG A 456 11.34 30.56 -57.22
C ARG A 456 10.64 31.71 -57.94
N PHE A 457 9.44 31.47 -58.46
CA PHE A 457 8.62 32.45 -59.16
C PHE A 457 7.19 32.40 -58.64
N LYS A 458 6.52 33.55 -58.63
CA LYS A 458 5.10 33.72 -58.29
C LYS A 458 4.38 34.41 -59.45
N MET A 459 3.06 34.27 -59.51
CA MET A 459 2.24 35.02 -60.47
C MET A 459 2.00 36.45 -59.98
N ALA A 460 1.88 37.39 -60.92
CA ALA A 460 1.55 38.78 -60.67
C ALA A 460 0.73 39.35 -61.85
N ASN A 461 0.04 40.47 -61.61
CA ASN A 461 -0.69 41.25 -62.63
C ASN A 461 -1.59 40.41 -63.56
N ILE A 462 -2.35 39.47 -62.99
CA ILE A 462 -3.28 38.63 -63.75
C ILE A 462 -4.42 39.49 -64.29
N SER A 463 -4.62 39.47 -65.61
CA SER A 463 -5.75 40.14 -66.27
C SER A 463 -6.47 39.19 -67.23
N LEU A 464 -7.80 39.23 -67.19
CA LEU A 464 -8.67 38.41 -68.02
C LEU A 464 -9.64 39.33 -68.78
N ASN A 465 -9.65 39.22 -70.11
CA ASN A 465 -10.68 39.82 -70.95
C ASN A 465 -11.65 38.73 -71.39
N LEU A 466 -12.80 38.64 -70.71
CA LEU A 466 -13.83 37.66 -71.04
C LEU A 466 -14.81 38.23 -72.08
N LYS A 467 -14.89 37.60 -73.24
CA LYS A 467 -15.88 37.91 -74.28
C LYS A 467 -16.99 36.87 -74.25
N ALA A 468 -18.17 37.30 -73.81
CA ALA A 468 -19.35 36.46 -73.68
C ALA A 468 -20.59 37.20 -74.20
N THR A 469 -21.57 36.45 -74.69
CA THR A 469 -22.93 36.98 -74.82
C THR A 469 -23.58 36.97 -73.44
N ILE A 470 -24.37 38.00 -73.12
CA ILE A 470 -24.96 38.17 -71.78
C ILE A 470 -26.47 38.07 -71.89
N GLU A 471 -27.06 37.20 -71.08
CA GLU A 471 -28.51 37.04 -70.98
C GLU A 471 -28.93 37.04 -69.50
N LYS A 472 -30.18 37.46 -69.23
CA LYS A 472 -30.75 37.37 -67.88
C LYS A 472 -31.51 36.05 -67.75
N GLY A 473 -30.96 35.13 -66.97
CA GLY A 473 -31.57 33.85 -66.63
C GLY A 473 -32.48 33.93 -65.38
N PRO A 474 -33.11 32.80 -65.00
CA PRO A 474 -34.04 32.72 -63.88
C PRO A 474 -33.36 32.97 -62.51
N GLU A 475 -32.10 32.58 -62.35
CA GLU A 475 -31.33 32.68 -61.10
C GLU A 475 -30.24 33.78 -61.15
N GLY A 476 -30.06 34.48 -62.28
CA GLY A 476 -28.98 35.47 -62.42
C GLY A 476 -28.55 35.76 -63.86
N THR A 477 -27.33 36.28 -64.01
CA THR A 477 -26.73 36.56 -65.32
C THR A 477 -26.11 35.29 -65.90
N LEU A 478 -26.45 34.98 -67.15
CA LEU A 478 -25.87 33.87 -67.91
C LEU A 478 -24.88 34.40 -68.93
N PHE A 479 -23.74 33.72 -69.05
CA PHE A 479 -22.73 33.93 -70.08
C PHE A 479 -22.84 32.85 -71.15
N GLY A 480 -23.09 33.27 -72.38
CA GLY A 480 -22.93 32.43 -73.56
C GLY A 480 -21.51 32.50 -74.07
N LEU A 481 -20.74 31.43 -73.85
CA LEU A 481 -19.35 31.30 -74.30
C LEU A 481 -19.28 30.58 -75.64
N VAL A 482 -18.27 30.93 -76.44
CA VAL A 482 -17.97 30.23 -77.69
C VAL A 482 -17.31 28.90 -77.33
N ASP A 483 -17.79 27.80 -77.91
CA ASP A 483 -17.18 26.49 -77.71
C ASP A 483 -15.81 26.38 -78.40
N PHE A 484 -14.96 25.50 -77.89
CA PHE A 484 -13.58 25.38 -78.34
C PHE A 484 -13.43 24.99 -79.82
N GLU A 485 -14.35 24.17 -80.34
CA GLU A 485 -14.31 23.73 -81.73
C GLU A 485 -14.72 24.85 -82.69
N SER A 486 -15.76 25.61 -82.36
CA SER A 486 -16.18 26.77 -83.17
C SER A 486 -15.21 27.95 -83.07
N ALA A 487 -14.43 28.07 -81.99
CA ALA A 487 -13.44 29.14 -81.81
C ALA A 487 -12.25 29.09 -82.78
N LYS A 488 -11.97 27.93 -83.41
CA LYS A 488 -10.81 27.74 -84.31
C LYS A 488 -10.86 28.59 -85.57
N ASP A 489 -12.06 28.88 -86.08
CA ASP A 489 -12.30 29.61 -87.33
C ASP A 489 -12.73 31.07 -87.14
N ILE A 490 -12.67 31.57 -85.90
CA ILE A 490 -13.11 32.93 -85.54
C ILE A 490 -11.90 33.85 -85.36
N ASN A 491 -12.07 35.13 -85.70
CA ASN A 491 -11.04 36.14 -85.49
C ASN A 491 -10.55 36.16 -84.02
N ALA A 492 -9.23 36.13 -83.81
CA ALA A 492 -8.59 36.18 -82.50
C ALA A 492 -9.02 37.39 -81.64
N ALA A 493 -9.49 38.48 -82.26
CA ALA A 493 -10.05 39.62 -81.55
C ALA A 493 -11.46 39.37 -80.97
N ALA A 494 -12.13 38.27 -81.29
CA ALA A 494 -13.48 37.93 -80.83
C ALA A 494 -13.49 36.85 -79.73
N ILE A 495 -12.34 36.27 -79.40
CA ILE A 495 -12.16 35.29 -78.32
C ILE A 495 -11.61 35.95 -77.05
N SER A 496 -11.89 35.34 -75.89
CA SER A 496 -11.39 35.78 -74.58
C SER A 496 -9.87 35.61 -74.49
N ASN A 497 -9.18 36.46 -73.74
CA ASN A 497 -7.73 36.35 -73.52
C ASN A 497 -7.35 36.50 -72.04
N ILE A 498 -6.23 35.90 -71.67
CA ILE A 498 -5.63 35.97 -70.33
C ILE A 498 -4.17 36.40 -70.44
N SER A 499 -3.75 37.31 -69.57
CA SER A 499 -2.35 37.75 -69.43
C SER A 499 -1.92 37.57 -67.98
N ILE A 500 -0.74 36.96 -67.78
CA ILE A 500 -0.18 36.64 -66.48
C ILE A 500 1.30 37.04 -66.49
N ASP A 501 1.72 37.85 -65.53
CA ASP A 501 3.14 38.12 -65.30
C ASP A 501 3.71 37.08 -64.32
N VAL A 502 4.93 36.61 -64.57
CA VAL A 502 5.64 35.70 -63.66
C VAL A 502 6.87 36.43 -63.11
N VAL A 503 6.91 36.62 -61.78
CA VAL A 503 7.95 37.41 -61.10
C VAL A 503 8.69 36.57 -60.05
N PRO A 504 9.95 36.89 -59.68
CA PRO A 504 10.68 36.13 -58.67
C PRO A 504 9.98 36.09 -57.30
N ASN A 505 10.01 34.92 -56.66
CA ASN A 505 9.48 34.71 -55.31
C ASN A 505 10.60 34.89 -54.28
N THR A 506 10.49 35.91 -53.43
CA THR A 506 11.54 36.32 -52.48
C THR A 506 11.29 35.84 -51.04
N THR A 507 10.39 34.88 -50.83
CA THR A 507 10.13 34.29 -49.51
C THR A 507 11.09 33.14 -49.21
N SER A 508 11.74 33.23 -48.07
CA SER A 508 12.82 32.39 -47.54
C SER A 508 12.44 30.91 -47.40
N VAL A 509 13.28 30.03 -47.93
CA VAL A 509 13.19 28.56 -47.79
C VAL A 509 13.35 28.16 -46.32
N LYS A 510 12.35 27.47 -45.75
CA LYS A 510 12.43 26.83 -44.42
C LYS A 510 13.45 25.70 -44.43
N TYR A 511 14.58 25.87 -43.75
CA TYR A 511 15.46 24.77 -43.33
C TYR A 511 15.17 24.41 -41.88
N GLN A 512 15.39 23.14 -41.52
CA GLN A 512 15.24 22.60 -40.17
C GLN A 512 15.86 23.54 -39.12
N ASN A 513 15.10 23.85 -38.07
CA ASN A 513 15.27 24.96 -37.13
C ASN A 513 16.42 24.78 -36.11
N ASN A 514 17.47 24.01 -36.42
CA ASN A 514 18.47 23.60 -35.44
C ASN A 514 19.90 23.76 -35.96
N VAL A 515 20.80 24.24 -35.09
CA VAL A 515 22.23 24.40 -35.38
C VAL A 515 22.88 23.02 -35.56
N PRO A 516 23.61 22.77 -36.66
CA PRO A 516 24.21 21.46 -36.93
C PRO A 516 25.34 21.14 -35.93
N ASN A 517 25.52 19.85 -35.64
CA ASN A 517 26.66 19.36 -34.87
C ASN A 517 27.90 19.28 -35.77
N ILE A 518 28.96 20.01 -35.41
CA ILE A 518 30.21 20.08 -36.15
C ILE A 518 31.44 19.69 -35.31
N ILE A 519 31.21 19.18 -34.08
CA ILE A 519 32.28 18.64 -33.22
C ILE A 519 32.97 17.46 -33.92
N GLY A 520 34.31 17.42 -33.85
CA GLY A 520 35.14 16.38 -34.48
C GLY A 520 35.42 16.61 -35.97
N LEU A 521 34.82 17.63 -36.59
CA LEU A 521 35.08 17.96 -38.00
C LEU A 521 36.33 18.84 -38.14
N THR A 522 36.97 18.75 -39.31
CA THR A 522 38.01 19.70 -39.72
C THR A 522 37.39 21.05 -40.07
N GLU A 523 38.16 22.13 -39.99
CA GLU A 523 37.68 23.48 -40.28
C GLU A 523 37.01 23.59 -41.66
N THR A 524 37.60 22.97 -42.69
CA THR A 524 37.05 22.98 -44.05
C THR A 524 35.68 22.31 -44.12
N ALA A 525 35.48 21.20 -43.40
CA ALA A 525 34.20 20.51 -43.36
C ALA A 525 33.15 21.30 -42.55
N ALA A 526 33.54 21.85 -41.40
CA ALA A 526 32.68 22.69 -40.58
C ALA A 526 32.21 23.94 -41.35
N ARG A 527 33.12 24.62 -42.07
CA ARG A 527 32.80 25.79 -42.89
C ARG A 527 31.77 25.50 -43.97
N LYS A 528 31.88 24.34 -44.63
CA LYS A 528 30.93 23.92 -45.67
C LYS A 528 29.54 23.68 -45.10
N ILE A 529 29.45 22.99 -43.96
CA ILE A 529 28.17 22.71 -43.29
C ILE A 529 27.52 24.01 -42.81
N ILE A 530 28.25 24.86 -42.10
CA ILE A 530 27.74 26.13 -41.55
C ILE A 530 27.22 27.06 -42.67
N THR A 531 27.95 27.17 -43.79
CA THR A 531 27.53 28.00 -44.94
C THR A 531 26.26 27.47 -45.60
N ASN A 532 26.11 26.14 -45.73
CA ASN A 532 24.90 25.52 -46.30
C ASN A 532 23.64 25.79 -45.46
N TYR A 533 23.78 26.00 -44.16
CA TYR A 533 22.70 26.36 -43.24
C TYR A 533 22.46 27.88 -43.16
N GLY A 534 23.15 28.69 -43.98
CA GLY A 534 23.01 30.16 -43.98
C GLY A 534 23.57 30.83 -42.72
N LEU A 535 24.50 30.17 -42.02
CA LEU A 535 25.15 30.65 -40.80
C LEU A 535 26.56 31.19 -41.11
N LYS A 536 27.13 31.98 -40.19
CA LYS A 536 28.50 32.50 -40.26
C LYS A 536 29.42 31.73 -39.33
N LEU A 537 30.60 31.35 -39.81
CA LEU A 537 31.60 30.64 -39.01
C LEU A 537 32.63 31.61 -38.43
N ASP A 538 32.76 31.63 -37.10
CA ASP A 538 33.88 32.26 -36.39
C ASP A 538 34.82 31.19 -35.83
N VAL A 539 36.13 31.35 -36.05
CA VAL A 539 37.14 30.29 -35.85
C VAL A 539 38.12 30.73 -34.76
N ILE A 540 38.21 29.93 -33.70
CA ILE A 540 39.17 30.13 -32.59
C ILE A 540 40.07 28.90 -32.49
N TYR A 541 41.37 29.09 -32.32
CA TYR A 541 42.30 27.99 -32.07
C TYR A 541 42.77 27.98 -30.62
N GLN A 542 42.62 26.85 -29.95
CA GLN A 542 43.03 26.68 -28.56
C GLN A 542 44.15 25.63 -28.44
N PRO A 543 45.33 26.00 -27.89
CA PRO A 543 46.36 25.04 -27.55
C PRO A 543 45.85 24.04 -26.50
N THR A 544 46.02 22.74 -26.73
CA THR A 544 45.58 21.69 -25.79
C THR A 544 46.60 20.56 -25.70
N ASP A 545 46.78 20.04 -24.49
CA ASP A 545 47.59 18.86 -24.13
C ASP A 545 46.76 17.59 -23.95
N ASN A 546 45.45 17.66 -24.19
CA ASN A 546 44.54 16.54 -23.98
C ASN A 546 44.70 15.49 -25.09
N PRO A 547 45.06 14.23 -24.77
CA PRO A 547 45.28 13.18 -25.76
C PRO A 547 44.00 12.77 -26.51
N ASN A 548 42.82 13.16 -26.04
CA ASN A 548 41.54 12.87 -26.69
C ASN A 548 41.19 13.87 -27.80
N PHE A 549 41.96 14.96 -27.97
CA PHE A 549 41.70 15.96 -29.00
C PHE A 549 42.68 15.81 -30.17
N ILE A 550 42.12 15.67 -31.37
CA ILE A 550 42.88 15.58 -32.60
C ILE A 550 43.16 17.00 -33.10
N GLU A 551 44.42 17.29 -33.42
CA GLU A 551 44.83 18.57 -33.99
C GLU A 551 43.99 18.94 -35.24
N GLY A 552 43.51 20.17 -35.28
CA GLY A 552 42.72 20.69 -36.39
C GLY A 552 41.25 20.27 -36.41
N GLN A 553 40.77 19.53 -35.40
CA GLN A 553 39.34 19.21 -35.24
C GLN A 553 38.64 20.17 -34.27
N ALA A 554 37.35 20.41 -34.54
CA ALA A 554 36.48 21.19 -33.68
C ALA A 554 36.25 20.45 -32.35
N ILE A 555 36.62 21.09 -31.25
CA ILE A 555 36.46 20.58 -29.88
C ILE A 555 35.30 21.24 -29.14
N LYS A 556 34.85 22.40 -29.62
CA LYS A 556 33.70 23.12 -29.05
C LYS A 556 33.00 23.95 -30.10
N GLN A 557 31.68 24.05 -30.00
CA GLN A 557 30.84 24.96 -30.78
C GLN A 557 29.91 25.76 -29.86
N ILE A 558 29.64 27.00 -30.23
CA ILE A 558 28.71 27.90 -29.54
C ILE A 558 27.96 28.70 -30.62
N PRO A 559 26.62 28.64 -30.71
CA PRO A 559 25.69 27.82 -29.92
C PRO A 559 25.92 26.31 -30.03
N GLY A 560 25.45 25.56 -29.01
CA GLY A 560 25.56 24.11 -28.98
C GLY A 560 24.80 23.43 -30.12
N ALA A 561 25.16 22.19 -30.42
CA ALA A 561 24.41 21.39 -31.39
C ALA A 561 22.92 21.33 -30.99
N GLU A 562 22.04 21.31 -31.99
CA GLU A 562 20.59 21.23 -31.81
C GLU A 562 19.91 22.47 -31.18
N SER A 563 20.66 23.53 -30.88
CA SER A 563 20.07 24.81 -30.46
C SER A 563 19.27 25.48 -31.59
N GLU A 564 18.35 26.37 -31.23
CA GLU A 564 17.51 27.09 -32.19
C GLU A 564 18.34 27.91 -33.18
N LEU A 565 18.06 27.73 -34.48
CA LEU A 565 18.81 28.34 -35.56
C LEU A 565 18.23 29.72 -35.94
N ILE A 566 19.04 30.77 -35.85
CA ILE A 566 18.71 32.10 -36.39
C ILE A 566 19.52 32.32 -37.67
N GLN A 567 18.85 32.63 -38.79
CA GLN A 567 19.53 32.80 -40.08
C GLN A 567 20.55 33.95 -40.02
N GLY A 568 21.76 33.71 -40.54
CA GLY A 568 22.87 34.67 -40.50
C GLY A 568 23.58 34.80 -39.14
N GLN A 569 23.18 34.01 -38.13
CA GLN A 569 23.83 33.95 -36.83
C GLN A 569 25.27 33.44 -36.94
N GLU A 570 26.12 33.94 -36.04
CA GLU A 570 27.52 33.55 -35.91
C GLU A 570 27.65 32.33 -34.99
N VAL A 571 28.36 31.31 -35.48
CA VAL A 571 28.70 30.10 -34.74
C VAL A 571 30.20 30.12 -34.47
N ILE A 572 30.56 30.26 -33.20
CA ILE A 572 31.93 30.24 -32.71
C ILE A 572 32.37 28.79 -32.55
N VAL A 573 33.48 28.44 -33.19
CA VAL A 573 34.01 27.08 -33.18
C VAL A 573 35.46 27.10 -32.73
N ILE A 574 35.75 26.32 -31.68
CA ILE A 574 37.10 26.17 -31.15
C ILE A 574 37.73 24.91 -31.75
N PHE A 575 38.87 25.06 -32.40
CA PHE A 575 39.67 23.98 -32.96
C PHE A 575 40.89 23.70 -32.09
N ALA A 576 41.22 22.41 -31.92
CA ALA A 576 42.40 21.99 -31.19
C ALA A 576 43.69 22.38 -31.94
N LYS A 577 44.62 23.00 -31.22
CA LYS A 577 45.96 23.36 -31.69
C LYS A 577 47.02 22.68 -30.81
N PRO A 578 48.17 22.28 -31.35
CA PRO A 578 49.26 21.74 -30.53
C PRO A 578 49.84 22.82 -29.62
N LEU A 579 50.30 22.42 -28.43
CA LEU A 579 51.16 23.27 -27.60
C LEU A 579 52.43 23.60 -28.40
N LYS A 580 52.79 24.89 -28.46
CA LYS A 580 54.08 25.29 -29.03
C LYS A 580 55.18 24.72 -28.13
N ASN A 581 56.02 23.85 -28.68
CA ASN A 581 57.31 23.49 -28.06
C ASN A 581 58.24 24.70 -28.01
#